data_AF-D8F9J1-F1
#
_entry.id   AF-D8F9J1-F1
#
_cell.length_a   1.000
_cell.length_b   1.000
_cell.length_c   1.000
_cell.angle_alpha   90.00
_cell.angle_beta   90.00
_cell.angle_gamma   90.00
#
_symmetry.space_group_name_H-M   'P 1'
#
loop_
_entity.id
_entity.type
_entity.pdbx_description
1 polymer ?
#
loop_
_entity_poly.entity_id
_entity_poly.type
_entity_poly.pdbx_seq_one_letter_code
_entity_poly.pdbx_strand_id
1 'polypeptide(L)'
;MLEFITSGNLDYITNVNFCAPFYQIILLLTLSTLALIFGSAKAALLINYCFALYWAYVFDRTYILEEGTKHSPYFPWLYFGFGFAIFLLAVVGFFVKRD
;
A
#
# COMPACT_ATOMS: atom_id res chain seq x y z
N MET A 1 24.39 -30.07 9.30
CA MET A 1 23.10 -30.14 10.02
C MET A 1 22.60 -28.77 10.46
N LEU A 2 23.42 -27.91 11.10
CA LEU A 2 23.04 -26.51 11.37
C LEU A 2 22.85 -25.68 10.09
N GLU A 3 23.68 -25.87 9.06
CA GLU A 3 23.57 -25.12 7.77
C GLU A 3 22.29 -25.43 6.98
N PHE A 4 21.68 -26.60 7.21
CA PHE A 4 20.42 -27.02 6.57
C PHE A 4 19.19 -26.40 7.24
N ILE A 5 19.25 -26.16 8.56
CA ILE A 5 18.18 -25.49 9.31
C ILE A 5 18.16 -23.98 9.01
N THR A 6 19.33 -23.37 8.79
CA THR A 6 19.43 -21.96 8.41
C THR A 6 18.99 -21.72 6.97
N SER A 7 19.37 -22.58 6.02
CA SER A 7 18.94 -22.47 4.61
C SER A 7 17.44 -22.72 4.42
N GLY A 8 16.88 -23.73 5.09
CA GLY A 8 15.46 -24.02 5.02
C GLY A 8 14.58 -22.86 5.52
N ASN A 9 14.99 -22.15 6.57
CA ASN A 9 14.27 -20.95 7.03
C ASN A 9 14.44 -19.78 6.07
N LEU A 10 15.65 -19.55 5.55
CA LEU A 10 15.92 -18.45 4.62
C LEU A 10 15.07 -18.55 3.35
N ASP A 11 14.83 -19.76 2.84
CA ASP A 11 13.97 -19.99 1.67
C ASP A 11 12.50 -19.61 1.93
N TYR A 12 12.00 -19.75 3.17
CA TYR A 12 10.67 -19.25 3.52
C TYR A 12 10.62 -17.73 3.63
N ILE A 13 11.72 -17.06 3.98
CA ILE A 13 11.74 -15.58 4.01
C ILE A 13 11.86 -15.01 2.59
N THR A 14 12.52 -15.73 1.67
CA THR A 14 12.72 -15.30 0.28
C THR A 14 11.61 -15.72 -0.68
N ASN A 15 10.85 -16.80 -0.42
CA ASN A 15 9.74 -17.27 -1.27
C ASN A 15 8.34 -16.85 -0.82
N VAL A 16 8.20 -16.10 0.27
CA VAL A 16 6.92 -15.45 0.52
C VAL A 16 6.82 -14.30 -0.48
N ASN A 17 5.96 -14.45 -1.49
CA ASN A 17 5.41 -13.35 -2.26
C ASN A 17 4.59 -12.48 -1.29
N PHE A 18 5.28 -11.72 -0.45
CA PHE A 18 4.66 -10.73 0.40
C PHE A 18 3.92 -9.76 -0.50
N CYS A 19 2.67 -9.44 -0.13
CA CYS A 19 1.86 -8.39 -0.73
C CYS A 19 2.77 -7.22 -1.15
N ALA A 20 3.44 -6.56 -0.20
CA ALA A 20 4.39 -5.51 -0.53
C ALA A 20 5.83 -5.95 -0.24
N PRO A 21 6.81 -5.55 -1.08
CA PRO A 21 8.22 -5.73 -0.76
C PRO A 21 8.54 -5.14 0.61
N PHE A 22 9.23 -5.87 1.47
CA PHE A 22 9.52 -5.47 2.86
C PHE A 22 10.13 -4.07 3.00
N TYR A 23 11.01 -3.70 2.07
CA TYR A 23 11.64 -2.37 2.08
C TYR A 23 10.60 -1.24 1.92
N GLN A 24 9.51 -1.46 1.17
CA GLN A 24 8.44 -0.48 0.96
C GLN A 24 7.62 -0.30 2.25
N ILE A 25 7.34 -1.39 2.96
CA ILE A 25 6.63 -1.36 4.24
C ILE A 25 7.46 -0.67 5.33
N ILE A 26 8.76 -0.96 5.40
CA ILE A 26 9.68 -0.30 6.35
C ILE A 26 9.69 1.21 6.09
N LEU A 27 9.81 1.62 4.82
CA LEU A 27 9.80 3.03 4.42
C LEU A 27 8.47 3.71 4.77
N LEU A 28 7.34 3.02 4.55
CA LEU A 28 6.01 3.51 4.95
C LEU A 28 5.93 3.74 6.45
N LEU A 29 6.41 2.78 7.24
CA LEU A 29 6.38 2.83 8.70
C LEU A 29 7.23 3.99 9.22
N THR A 30 8.43 4.17 8.66
CA THR A 30 9.32 5.29 9.01
C THR A 30 8.68 6.63 8.70
N LEU A 31 8.10 6.80 7.51
CA LEU A 31 7.43 8.04 7.11
C LEU A 31 6.19 8.33 7.95
N SER A 32 5.41 7.29 8.28
CA SER A 32 4.23 7.40 9.15
C SER A 32 4.62 7.81 10.57
N THR A 33 5.71 7.24 11.09
CA THR A 33 6.23 7.54 12.42
C THR A 33 6.78 8.96 12.49
N LEU A 34 7.54 9.40 11.46
CA LEU A 34 7.99 10.78 11.33
C LEU A 34 6.80 11.74 11.30
N ALA A 35 5.81 11.49 10.45
CA ALA A 35 4.63 12.33 10.35
C ALA A 35 3.84 12.42 11.66
N LEU A 36 3.80 11.34 12.44
CA LEU A 36 3.21 11.32 13.78
C LEU A 36 4.01 12.17 14.78
N ILE A 37 5.35 12.08 14.75
CA ILE A 37 6.25 12.87 15.61
C ILE A 37 6.11 14.37 15.32
N PHE A 38 5.90 14.75 14.06
CA PHE A 38 5.61 16.13 13.68
C PHE A 38 4.19 16.60 14.04
N GLY A 39 3.40 15.79 14.77
CA GLY A 39 2.05 16.12 15.22
C GLY A 39 1.00 16.10 14.10
N SER A 40 1.38 15.69 12.89
CA SER A 40 0.51 15.67 11.73
C SER A 40 0.01 14.26 11.46
N ALA A 41 -0.90 13.78 12.32
CA ALA A 41 -1.62 12.52 12.13
C ALA A 41 -2.30 12.44 10.75
N LYS A 42 -2.66 13.60 10.17
CA LYS A 42 -3.24 13.72 8.83
C LYS A 42 -2.22 13.47 7.72
N ALA A 43 -0.98 13.94 7.87
CA ALA A 43 0.10 13.65 6.93
C ALA A 43 0.44 12.16 6.95
N ALA A 44 0.48 11.53 8.13
CA ALA A 44 0.67 10.09 8.25
C ALA A 44 -0.44 9.32 7.51
N LEU A 45 -1.70 9.76 7.66
CA LEU A 45 -2.84 9.16 6.98
C LEU A 45 -2.74 9.28 5.45
N LEU A 46 -2.33 10.44 4.94
CA LEU A 46 -2.19 10.72 3.52
C LEU A 46 -1.08 9.85 2.89
N ILE A 47 0.06 9.72 3.58
CA ILE A 47 1.17 8.85 3.15
C ILE A 47 0.72 7.38 3.11
N ASN A 48 -0.02 6.92 4.12
CA ASN A 48 -0.61 5.57 4.14
C ASN A 48 -1.61 5.35 3.01
N TYR A 49 -2.46 6.34 2.72
CA TYR A 49 -3.43 6.25 1.63
C TYR A 49 -2.75 6.21 0.25
N CYS A 50 -1.77 7.08 0.00
CA CYS A 50 -0.97 7.05 -1.22
C CYS A 50 -0.30 5.70 -1.42
N PHE A 51 0.27 5.15 -0.34
CA PHE A 51 0.93 3.86 -0.39
C PHE A 51 -0.04 2.72 -0.65
N ALA A 52 -1.17 2.68 0.05
CA ALA A 52 -2.21 1.68 -0.17
C ALA A 52 -2.79 1.75 -1.60
N LEU A 53 -2.99 2.96 -2.13
CA LEU A 53 -3.38 3.17 -3.54
C LEU A 53 -2.29 2.65 -4.48
N TYR A 54 -1.07 3.15 -4.36
CA TYR A 54 0.05 2.71 -5.17
C TYR A 54 0.17 1.19 -5.17
N TRP A 55 0.08 0.58 -4.00
CA TRP A 55 0.22 -0.86 -3.83
C TRP A 55 -0.96 -1.62 -4.44
N ALA A 56 -2.20 -1.23 -4.15
CA ALA A 56 -3.41 -1.86 -4.69
C ALA A 56 -3.51 -1.75 -6.23
N TYR A 57 -2.89 -0.74 -6.86
CA TYR A 57 -2.93 -0.57 -8.32
C TYR A 57 -1.69 -1.06 -9.07
N VAL A 58 -0.51 -1.02 -8.46
CA VAL A 58 0.76 -1.36 -9.13
C VAL A 58 1.14 -2.82 -8.91
N PHE A 59 0.85 -3.38 -7.73
CA PHE A 59 1.30 -4.74 -7.40
C PHE A 59 0.31 -5.81 -7.87
N ASP A 60 -0.98 -5.55 -7.74
CA ASP A 60 -2.07 -6.46 -8.15
C ASP A 60 -2.65 -6.11 -9.53
N ARG A 61 -1.90 -5.37 -10.35
CA ARG A 61 -2.39 -4.85 -11.63
C ARG A 61 -2.77 -5.96 -12.58
N THR A 62 -1.96 -7.01 -12.67
CA THR A 62 -2.21 -8.19 -13.53
C THR A 62 -3.41 -8.98 -13.03
N TYR A 63 -3.49 -9.26 -11.74
CA TYR A 63 -4.61 -10.01 -11.16
C TYR A 63 -5.94 -9.24 -11.25
N ILE A 64 -5.98 -7.96 -10.87
CA ILE A 64 -7.19 -7.13 -10.92
C ILE A 64 -7.59 -6.81 -12.35
N LEU A 65 -6.66 -6.57 -13.27
CA LEU A 65 -7.00 -6.35 -14.68
C LEU A 65 -7.44 -7.65 -15.35
N GLU A 66 -6.76 -8.78 -15.17
CA GLU A 66 -7.11 -10.05 -15.83
C GLU A 66 -8.37 -10.69 -15.24
N GLU A 67 -8.54 -10.72 -13.92
CA GLU A 67 -9.76 -11.28 -13.31
C GLU A 67 -10.93 -10.29 -13.31
N GLY A 68 -10.65 -8.99 -13.14
CA GLY A 68 -11.68 -7.95 -13.17
C GLY A 68 -12.30 -7.75 -14.56
N THR A 69 -11.48 -7.74 -15.64
CA THR A 69 -12.03 -7.63 -17.01
C THR A 69 -12.79 -8.88 -17.46
N LYS A 70 -12.52 -10.06 -16.86
CA LYS A 70 -13.32 -11.27 -17.12
C LYS A 70 -14.76 -11.14 -16.67
N HIS A 71 -15.04 -10.39 -15.60
CA HIS A 71 -16.40 -10.22 -15.08
C HIS A 71 -17.07 -8.94 -15.62
N SER A 72 -16.35 -7.82 -15.66
CA SER A 72 -16.84 -6.58 -16.28
C SER A 72 -15.70 -5.61 -16.56
N PRO A 73 -15.60 -5.03 -17.77
CA PRO A 73 -14.54 -4.09 -18.13
C PRO A 73 -14.57 -2.80 -17.28
N TYR A 74 -15.68 -2.50 -16.61
CA TYR A 74 -15.84 -1.31 -15.77
C TYR A 74 -15.38 -1.49 -14.32
N PHE A 75 -15.20 -2.73 -13.86
CA PHE A 75 -14.89 -3.03 -12.47
C PHE A 75 -13.56 -2.42 -12.00
N PRO A 76 -12.44 -2.53 -12.75
CA PRO A 76 -11.16 -1.91 -12.35
C PRO A 76 -11.25 -0.38 -12.30
N TRP A 77 -12.06 0.22 -13.18
CA TRP A 77 -12.25 1.67 -13.24
C TRP A 77 -13.05 2.20 -12.05
N LEU A 78 -14.10 1.49 -11.64
CA LEU A 78 -14.89 1.80 -10.45
C LEU A 78 -14.07 1.65 -9.16
N TYR A 79 -13.27 0.57 -9.07
CA TYR A 79 -12.36 0.36 -7.96
C TYR A 79 -11.35 1.52 -7.86
N PHE A 80 -10.76 1.94 -8.99
CA PHE A 80 -9.84 3.09 -9.07
C PHE A 80 -10.49 4.40 -8.67
N GLY A 81 -11.68 4.67 -9.20
CA GLY A 81 -12.43 5.87 -8.85
C GLY A 81 -12.75 5.95 -7.36
N PHE A 82 -13.10 4.82 -6.73
CA PHE A 82 -13.39 4.78 -5.29
C PHE A 82 -12.14 5.07 -4.44
N GLY A 83 -11.03 4.39 -4.72
CA GLY A 83 -9.76 4.65 -4.03
C GLY A 83 -9.28 6.09 -4.20
N PHE A 84 -9.39 6.62 -5.42
CA PHE A 84 -9.03 8.00 -5.73
C PHE A 84 -9.93 9.03 -5.05
N ALA A 85 -11.24 8.77 -4.95
CA ALA A 85 -12.17 9.63 -4.24
C ALA A 85 -11.83 9.73 -2.74
N ILE A 86 -11.46 8.62 -2.10
CA ILE A 86 -11.02 8.67 -0.69
C ILE A 86 -9.69 9.42 -0.54
N PHE A 87 -8.77 9.27 -1.49
CA PHE A 87 -7.54 10.07 -1.51
C PHE A 87 -7.82 11.57 -1.61
N LEU A 88 -8.73 12.00 -2.48
CA LEU A 88 -9.16 13.40 -2.55
C LEU A 88 -9.77 13.89 -1.23
N LEU A 89 -10.60 13.06 -0.59
CA LEU A 89 -11.13 13.35 0.75
C LEU A 89 -10.03 13.54 1.79
N ALA A 90 -8.99 12.71 1.76
CA ALA A 90 -7.84 12.84 2.65
C ALA A 90 -7.04 14.13 2.39
N VAL A 91 -6.82 14.49 1.12
CA VAL A 91 -6.16 15.75 0.72
C VAL A 91 -6.97 16.96 1.16
N VAL A 92 -8.30 16.95 0.93
CA VAL A 92 -9.19 18.02 1.39
C VAL A 92 -9.18 18.10 2.92
N GLY A 93 -9.24 16.97 3.62
CA GLY A 93 -9.15 16.93 5.09
C GLY A 93 -7.81 17.42 5.66
N PHE A 94 -6.73 17.33 4.87
CA PHE A 94 -5.44 17.93 5.18
C PHE A 94 -5.49 19.46 5.01
N PHE A 95 -6.03 19.97 3.90
CA PHE A 95 -6.09 21.41 3.61
C PHE A 95 -7.12 22.18 4.45
N VAL A 96 -8.24 21.55 4.83
CA VAL A 96 -9.36 22.22 5.54
C VAL A 96 -9.02 22.57 6.99
N LYS A 97 -8.03 21.93 7.62
CA LYS A 97 -7.58 22.30 8.97
C LYS A 97 -6.29 23.09 8.90
N ARG A 98 -6.42 24.36 8.50
CA ARG A 98 -5.45 25.41 8.75
C ARG A 98 -5.98 26.27 9.90
N ASP A 99 -6.11 25.67 11.07
CA ASP A 99 -6.29 26.33 12.37
C ASP A 99 -5.98 25.32 13.49
#